data_AF-A0AAF0VN79-F1
#
_entry.id   AF-A0AAF0VN79-F1
#
_cell.length_a   1.000
_cell.length_b   1.000
_cell.length_c   1.000
_cell.angle_alpha   90.00
_cell.angle_beta   90.00
_cell.angle_gamma   90.00
#
_symmetry.space_group_name_H-M   'P 1'
#
loop_
_entity.id
_entity.type
_entity.pdbx_description
1 polymer ?
#
loop_
_entity_poly.entity_id
_entity_poly.type
_entity_poly.pdbx_seq_one_letter_code
_entity_poly.pdbx_strand_id
1 'polypeptide(L)'
;MEFVVERGKARCPRCVAVAEYSFVELGPNLLRYEVNCTGCGEAYREKLGPVEPKAGALATLDDWLPVVPEPGLPLRARMDGWVGMARRRAASLSAATTSAWAAARARRRPETVVEPVA
;
A
#
# COMPACT_ATOMS: atom_id res chain seq x y z
N MET A 1 18.01 -8.09 40.99
CA MET A 1 16.70 -8.32 41.61
C MET A 1 15.72 -8.43 40.46
N GLU A 2 14.97 -9.52 40.34
CA GLU A 2 14.03 -9.70 39.22
C GLU A 2 12.62 -9.36 39.70
N PHE A 3 11.96 -8.42 39.04
CA PHE A 3 10.61 -7.99 39.40
C PHE A 3 9.67 -8.05 38.21
N VAL A 4 8.48 -8.61 38.40
CA VAL A 4 7.47 -8.58 37.34
C VAL A 4 6.78 -7.22 37.36
N VAL A 5 6.95 -6.46 36.30
CA VAL A 5 6.39 -5.10 36.15
C VAL A 5 5.02 -5.11 35.45
N GLU A 6 4.76 -6.13 34.62
CA GLU A 6 3.49 -6.29 33.91
C GLU A 6 3.19 -7.78 33.68
N ARG A 7 1.90 -8.14 33.68
CA ARG A 7 1.40 -9.47 33.29
C ARG A 7 0.13 -9.34 32.46
N GLY A 8 -0.09 -10.29 31.56
CA GLY A 8 -1.32 -10.35 30.78
C GLY A 8 -1.43 -11.62 29.94
N LYS A 9 -2.33 -11.58 28.95
CA LYS A 9 -2.59 -12.70 28.03
C LYS A 9 -1.99 -12.43 26.65
N ALA A 10 -1.30 -13.42 26.11
CA ALA A 10 -0.76 -13.41 24.75
C ALA A 10 -1.03 -14.74 24.04
N ARG A 11 -0.68 -14.81 22.76
CA ARG A 11 -0.68 -16.05 21.99
C ARG A 11 0.67 -16.74 22.13
N CYS A 12 0.66 -18.04 22.39
CA CYS A 12 1.88 -18.83 22.38
C CYS A 12 2.51 -18.81 20.97
N PRO A 13 3.79 -18.46 20.81
CA PRO A 13 4.45 -18.42 19.50
C PRO A 13 4.57 -19.81 18.85
N ARG A 14 4.46 -20.88 19.65
CA ARG A 14 4.50 -22.27 19.16
C ARG A 14 3.14 -22.81 18.76
N CYS A 15 2.17 -22.85 19.68
CA CYS A 15 0.89 -23.53 19.46
C CYS A 15 -0.31 -22.58 19.32
N VAL A 16 -0.11 -21.27 19.44
CA VAL A 16 -1.15 -20.23 19.29
C VAL A 16 -2.28 -20.30 20.34
N ALA A 17 -2.18 -21.21 21.33
CA ALA A 17 -3.05 -21.21 22.49
C ALA A 17 -2.89 -19.90 23.28
N VAL A 18 -3.92 -19.54 24.05
CA VAL A 18 -3.82 -18.43 25.00
C VAL A 18 -2.83 -18.82 26.10
N ALA A 19 -1.85 -17.96 26.35
CA ALA A 19 -0.80 -18.14 27.34
C ALA A 19 -0.65 -16.88 28.20
N GLU A 20 -0.01 -17.02 29.36
CA GLU A 20 0.38 -15.88 30.18
C GLU A 20 1.66 -15.27 29.60
N TYR A 21 1.71 -13.94 29.54
CA TYR A 21 2.96 -13.22 29.35
C TYR A 21 3.31 -12.40 30.59
N SER A 22 4.59 -12.08 30.74
CA SER A 22 5.07 -11.14 31.75
C SER A 22 6.26 -10.34 31.25
N PHE A 23 6.35 -9.08 31.65
CA PHE A 23 7.59 -8.31 31.57
C PHE A 23 8.29 -8.33 32.93
N VAL A 24 9.56 -8.75 32.93
CA VAL A 24 10.39 -8.87 34.12
C VAL A 24 11.54 -7.88 34.03
N GLU A 25 11.62 -6.96 34.98
CA GLU A 25 12.76 -6.06 35.12
C GLU A 25 13.95 -6.80 35.72
N LEU A 26 15.07 -6.80 34.99
CA LEU A 26 16.31 -7.48 35.36
C LEU A 26 17.38 -6.51 35.90
N GLY A 27 17.22 -5.23 35.61
CA GLY A 27 18.14 -4.15 35.99
C GLY A 27 17.72 -2.83 35.35
N PRO A 28 18.49 -1.75 35.59
CA PRO A 28 18.18 -0.43 35.04
C PRO A 28 18.01 -0.52 33.53
N ASN A 29 16.81 -0.20 33.06
CA ASN A 29 16.42 -0.17 31.64
C ASN A 29 16.46 -1.55 30.95
N LEU A 30 16.53 -2.66 31.67
CA LEU A 30 16.57 -4.01 31.07
C LEU A 30 15.31 -4.79 31.45
N LEU A 31 14.48 -5.07 30.44
CA LEU A 31 13.30 -5.91 30.58
C LEU A 31 13.51 -7.26 29.91
N ARG A 32 12.84 -8.28 30.44
CA ARG A 32 12.70 -9.60 29.82
C ARG A 32 11.22 -9.87 29.60
N TYR A 33 10.83 -9.99 28.34
CA TYR A 33 9.53 -10.49 27.96
C TYR A 33 9.53 -12.02 28.08
N GLU A 34 8.54 -12.58 28.76
CA GLU A 34 8.34 -14.01 28.91
C GLU A 34 6.94 -14.42 28.49
N VAL A 35 6.80 -15.57 27.83
CA VAL A 35 5.50 -16.23 27.57
C VAL A 35 5.58 -17.66 28.06
N ASN A 36 4.69 -18.03 28.98
CA ASN A 36 4.62 -19.37 29.56
C ASN A 36 3.31 -20.03 29.14
N CYS A 37 3.39 -21.04 28.27
CA CYS A 37 2.22 -21.73 27.74
C CYS A 37 1.93 -23.04 28.48
N THR A 38 0.78 -23.13 29.14
CA THR A 38 0.31 -24.37 29.77
C THR A 38 -0.21 -25.40 28.77
N GLY A 39 -0.57 -24.98 27.55
CA GLY A 39 -1.10 -25.86 26.52
C GLY A 39 -0.05 -26.76 25.87
N CYS A 40 1.11 -26.19 25.49
CA CYS A 40 2.19 -26.96 24.85
C CYS A 40 3.51 -26.99 25.65
N GLY A 41 3.58 -26.31 26.80
CA GLY A 41 4.78 -26.26 27.63
C GLY A 41 5.88 -25.30 27.15
N GLU A 42 5.65 -24.56 26.07
CA GLU A 42 6.63 -23.59 25.56
C GLU A 42 6.86 -22.45 26.57
N ALA A 43 8.14 -22.12 26.80
CA ALA A 43 8.58 -21.04 27.67
C ALA A 43 9.49 -20.09 26.87
N TYR A 44 8.87 -19.14 26.18
CA TYR A 44 9.59 -18.15 25.38
C TYR A 44 10.14 -17.04 26.26
N ARG A 45 11.37 -16.59 25.98
CA ARG A 45 12.02 -15.48 26.70
C ARG A 45 12.82 -14.62 25.74
N GLU A 46 12.63 -13.31 25.82
CA GLU A 46 13.33 -12.32 25.01
C GLU A 46 13.80 -11.16 25.88
N LYS A 47 15.08 -10.78 25.77
CA LYS A 47 15.64 -9.63 26.48
C LYS A 47 15.45 -8.39 25.62
N LEU A 48 14.78 -7.39 26.19
CA LEU A 48 14.60 -6.08 25.59
C LEU A 48 15.66 -5.15 26.21
N GLY A 49 16.67 -4.79 25.41
CA GLY A 49 17.81 -3.91 25.77
C GLY A 49 17.38 -2.49 26.17
N PRO A 50 18.33 -1.56 26.44
CA PRO A 50 18.12 -0.42 27.32
C PRO A 50 16.88 0.39 26.93
N VAL A 51 15.77 0.07 27.58
CA VAL A 51 14.52 0.80 27.51
C VAL A 51 14.79 2.07 28.30
N GLU A 52 15.27 3.13 27.63
CA GLU A 52 15.35 4.43 28.28
C GLU A 52 13.98 4.71 28.91
N PRO A 53 13.90 4.94 30.23
CA PRO A 53 12.67 5.41 30.81
C PRO A 53 12.47 6.77 30.18
N LYS A 54 11.40 6.95 29.41
CA LYS A 54 10.97 8.28 29.02
C LYS A 54 10.46 8.98 30.29
N ALA A 55 11.38 9.44 31.12
CA ALA A 55 11.11 10.19 32.33
C ALA A 55 10.36 11.47 31.91
N GLY A 56 9.09 11.58 32.29
CA GLY A 56 8.24 12.71 31.93
C GLY A 56 7.44 12.56 30.63
N ALA A 57 7.48 11.41 29.95
CA ALA A 57 6.39 11.12 29.02
C ALA A 57 5.16 10.77 29.85
N LEU A 58 4.34 11.77 30.12
CA LEU A 58 2.92 11.53 30.26
C LEU A 58 2.53 10.60 29.12
N ALA A 59 1.75 9.56 29.41
CA ALA A 59 1.04 8.81 28.39
C ALA A 59 0.07 9.80 27.71
N THR A 60 0.60 10.69 26.87
CA THR A 60 -0.18 11.26 25.80
C THR A 60 -0.66 10.04 25.06
N LEU A 61 -1.96 9.78 25.15
CA LEU A 61 -2.66 9.12 24.08
C LEU A 61 -2.29 9.89 22.81
N ASP A 62 -1.16 9.56 22.21
CA ASP A 62 -1.05 9.63 20.76
C ASP A 62 -2.07 8.61 20.31
N ASP A 63 -3.30 9.12 20.18
CA ASP A 63 -4.43 8.40 19.63
C ASP A 63 -3.93 7.96 18.26
N TRP A 64 -3.50 6.71 18.16
CA TRP A 64 -3.09 6.11 16.89
C TRP A 64 -4.37 5.94 16.09
N LEU A 65 -4.84 7.07 15.54
CA LEU A 65 -6.00 7.10 14.68
C LEU A 65 -5.61 6.32 13.43
N PRO A 66 -6.31 5.22 13.12
CA PRO A 66 -6.10 4.53 11.87
C PRO A 66 -6.23 5.55 10.75
N VAL A 67 -5.20 5.68 9.92
CA VAL A 67 -5.31 6.47 8.70
C VAL A 67 -6.40 5.83 7.87
N VAL A 68 -7.58 6.46 7.82
CA VAL A 68 -8.68 6.00 6.98
C VAL A 68 -8.22 6.21 5.54
N PRO A 69 -7.97 5.14 4.76
CA PRO A 69 -7.59 5.32 3.37
C PRO A 69 -8.74 6.00 2.64
N GLU A 70 -8.43 7.00 1.82
CA GLU A 70 -9.45 7.64 0.98
C GLU A 70 -10.19 6.56 0.17
N PRO A 71 -11.52 6.63 0.07
CA PRO A 71 -12.28 5.63 -0.67
C PRO A 71 -11.80 5.63 -2.12
N GLY A 72 -11.17 4.52 -2.52
CA GLY A 72 -10.74 4.33 -3.89
C GLY A 72 -11.92 4.52 -4.85
N LEU A 73 -11.64 5.13 -6.00
CA LEU A 73 -12.66 5.28 -7.04
C LEU A 73 -13.28 3.91 -7.37
N PRO A 74 -14.62 3.81 -7.50
CA PRO A 74 -15.28 2.56 -7.82
C PRO A 74 -14.74 2.00 -9.14
N LEU A 75 -14.57 0.67 -9.22
CA LEU A 75 -14.00 -0.03 -10.37
C LEU A 75 -14.63 0.43 -11.70
N ARG A 76 -15.95 0.68 -11.69
CA ARG A 76 -16.69 1.18 -12.86
C ARG A 76 -16.19 2.54 -13.35
N ALA A 77 -16.01 3.51 -12.45
CA ALA A 77 -15.48 4.83 -12.80
C ALA A 77 -14.05 4.74 -13.36
N ARG A 78 -13.24 3.82 -12.83
CA ARG A 78 -11.93 3.50 -13.39
C ARG A 78 -12.07 2.99 -14.83
N MET A 79 -12.90 1.97 -15.06
CA MET A 79 -13.12 1.38 -16.38
C MET A 79 -13.65 2.40 -17.41
N ASP A 80 -14.58 3.25 -17.02
CA ASP A 80 -15.13 4.31 -17.88
C ASP A 80 -14.04 5.29 -18.35
N GLY A 81 -13.08 5.61 -17.46
CA GLY A 81 -11.90 6.41 -17.81
C GLY A 81 -11.01 5.76 -18.88
N TRP A 82 -10.75 4.45 -18.75
CA TRP A 82 -9.99 3.68 -19.74
C TRP A 82 -10.70 3.61 -21.09
N VAL A 83 -12.00 3.32 -21.10
CA VAL A 83 -12.82 3.27 -22.31
C VAL A 83 -12.85 4.64 -22.99
N GLY A 84 -13.00 5.72 -22.22
CA GLY A 84 -12.97 7.09 -22.75
C GLY A 84 -11.62 7.43 -23.41
N MET A 85 -10.50 6.99 -22.81
CA MET A 85 -9.17 7.18 -23.40
C MET A 85 -8.99 6.38 -24.69
N ALA A 86 -9.43 5.12 -24.72
CA ALA A 86 -9.36 4.27 -25.91
C ALA A 86 -10.17 4.86 -27.08
N ARG A 87 -11.40 5.34 -26.82
CA ARG A 87 -12.25 5.98 -27.83
C ARG A 87 -11.60 7.24 -28.41
N ARG A 88 -11.00 8.10 -27.57
CA ARG A 88 -10.29 9.31 -28.04
C ARG A 88 -9.12 8.95 -28.96
N ARG A 89 -8.32 7.94 -28.59
CA ARG A 89 -7.22 7.46 -29.44
C ARG A 89 -7.73 6.92 -30.78
N ALA A 90 -8.77 6.08 -30.76
CA ALA A 90 -9.37 5.56 -31.99
C ALA A 90 -9.86 6.69 -32.90
N ALA A 91 -10.57 7.69 -32.35
CA ALA A 91 -11.01 8.86 -33.10
C ALA A 91 -9.85 9.64 -33.72
N SER A 92 -8.75 9.84 -32.98
CA SER A 92 -7.56 10.54 -33.50
C SER A 92 -6.87 9.78 -34.64
N LEU A 93 -6.78 8.45 -34.56
CA LEU A 93 -6.20 7.61 -35.60
C LEU A 93 -7.07 7.58 -36.87
N SER A 94 -8.39 7.49 -36.70
CA SER A 94 -9.33 7.57 -37.82
C SER A 94 -9.23 8.92 -38.53
N ALA A 95 -9.18 10.03 -37.79
CA ALA A 95 -9.02 11.37 -38.36
C ALA A 95 -7.67 11.57 -39.09
N ALA A 96 -6.59 11.01 -38.55
CA ALA A 96 -5.28 11.02 -39.21
C ALA A 96 -5.28 10.18 -40.51
N THR A 97 -6.00 9.05 -40.50
CA THR A 97 -6.11 8.19 -41.67
C THR A 97 -6.93 8.86 -42.77
N THR A 98 -8.10 9.43 -42.45
CA THR A 98 -8.94 10.12 -43.43
C THR A 98 -8.23 11.33 -44.04
N SER A 99 -7.48 12.11 -43.24
CA SER A 99 -6.70 13.23 -43.76
C SER A 99 -5.55 12.77 -44.67
N ALA A 100 -4.88 11.68 -44.35
CA ALA A 100 -3.83 11.10 -45.19
C ALA A 100 -4.37 10.61 -46.55
N TRP A 101 -5.54 9.96 -46.56
CA TRP A 101 -6.21 9.54 -47.80
C TRP A 101 -6.70 10.73 -48.63
N ALA A 102 -7.26 11.75 -48.00
CA ALA A 102 -7.66 12.98 -48.69
C ALA A 102 -6.45 13.67 -49.35
N ALA A 103 -5.33 13.77 -48.64
CA ALA A 103 -4.09 14.32 -49.17
C ALA A 103 -3.51 13.47 -50.32
N ALA A 104 -3.55 12.14 -50.21
CA ALA A 104 -3.11 11.24 -51.27
C ALA A 104 -3.99 11.34 -52.53
N ARG A 105 -5.31 11.51 -52.37
CA ARG A 105 -6.24 11.72 -53.49
C ARG A 105 -6.01 13.08 -54.18
N ALA A 106 -5.76 14.13 -53.41
CA ALA A 106 -5.44 15.46 -53.95
C ALA A 106 -4.16 15.42 -54.81
N ARG A 107 -3.13 14.69 -54.39
CA ARG A 107 -1.88 14.48 -55.15
C ARG A 107 -2.05 13.62 -56.42
N ARG A 108 -3.11 12.81 -56.53
CA ARG A 108 -3.38 11.94 -57.69
C ARG A 108 -4.27 12.59 -58.75
N ARG A 109 -4.69 13.85 -58.58
CA ARG A 109 -5.36 14.58 -59.67
C ARG A 109 -4.30 14.86 -60.75
N PRO A 110 -4.44 14.32 -61.98
CA PRO A 110 -3.54 14.70 -63.06
C PRO A 110 -3.73 16.18 -63.37
N GLU A 111 -2.64 16.92 -63.51
CA GLU A 111 -2.65 18.25 -64.10
C GLU A 111 -3.29 18.12 -65.48
N THR A 112 -4.43 18.78 -65.68
CA THR A 112 -5.00 18.96 -67.00
C THR A 112 -4.01 19.80 -67.79
N VAL A 113 -3.19 19.15 -68.62
CA VAL A 113 -2.39 19.80 -69.65
C VAL A 113 -3.38 20.49 -70.58
N VAL A 114 -3.47 21.81 -70.48
CA VAL A 114 -4.17 22.64 -71.45
C VAL A 114 -3.24 22.75 -72.66
N GLU A 115 -3.58 22.08 -73.76
CA GLU A 115 -2.88 22.24 -75.03
C GLU A 115 -3.13 23.67 -75.56
N PRO A 116 -2.09 24.42 -76.00
CA PRO A 116 -2.30 25.72 -76.61
C PRO A 116 -2.79 25.53 -78.06
N VAL A 117 -3.98 26.05 -78.35
CA VAL A 117 -4.47 26.22 -79.72
C VAL A 117 -3.61 27.26 -80.44
N ALA A 118 -3.02 26.86 -81.57
CA ALA A 118 -2.35 27.72 -82.53
C ALA A 118 -3.33 28.23 -83.59
#